data_AF-A0A8T6LWG6-F1
#
_entry.id   AF-A0A8T6LWG6-F1
#
_cell.length_a   1.000
_cell.length_b   1.000
_cell.length_c   1.000
_cell.angle_alpha   90.00
_cell.angle_beta   90.00
_cell.angle_gamma   90.00
#
_symmetry.space_group_name_H-M   'P 1'
#
loop_
_entity.id
_entity.type
_entity.pdbx_description
1 polymer ?
#
loop_
_entity_poly.entity_id
_entity_poly.type
_entity_poly.pdbx_seq_one_letter_code
_entity_poly.pdbx_strand_id
1 'polypeptide(L)'
;MEKRGSILLVLLFSLVFVSSLGFNFLSPSSEINTNNTEVTLNFFNVTNLFDLVFSWDKANYSIYDGSLILMMDFNNNSNLGENDSVVVDLSRYGHNGSVLGGASYVSSGKYGGAYNFSEGEGINISASEDFNVDEFTISMWIK
;
A
#
# COMPACT_ATOMS: atom_id res chain seq x y z
N MET A 1 24.45 -12.02 -45.52
CA MET A 1 24.97 -10.68 -45.16
C MET A 1 24.11 -10.17 -44.02
N GLU A 2 24.54 -10.43 -42.79
CA GLU A 2 23.73 -10.21 -41.59
C GLU A 2 23.93 -8.76 -41.12
N LYS A 3 22.84 -7.98 -41.11
CA LYS A 3 22.88 -6.58 -40.68
C LYS A 3 22.57 -6.55 -39.17
N ARG A 4 23.62 -6.51 -38.35
CA ARG A 4 23.49 -6.32 -36.90
C ARG A 4 23.24 -4.82 -36.63
N GLY A 5 22.01 -4.48 -36.23
CA GLY A 5 21.68 -3.16 -35.71
C GLY A 5 21.97 -3.10 -34.21
N SER A 6 22.88 -2.21 -33.81
CA SER A 6 23.08 -1.85 -32.39
C SER A 6 22.09 -0.75 -32.02
N ILE A 7 21.27 -0.98 -31.00
CA ILE A 7 20.41 0.05 -30.39
C ILE A 7 21.14 0.63 -29.19
N LEU A 8 21.45 1.92 -29.27
CA LEU A 8 22.01 2.70 -28.17
C LEU A 8 20.84 3.26 -27.34
N LEU A 9 20.67 2.77 -26.12
CA LEU A 9 19.70 3.32 -25.17
C LEU A 9 20.40 4.38 -24.31
N VAL A 10 20.05 5.65 -24.51
CA VAL A 10 20.53 6.77 -23.69
C VAL A 10 19.50 7.03 -22.58
N LEU A 11 19.86 6.70 -21.34
CA LEU A 11 19.11 7.10 -20.15
C LEU A 11 19.60 8.49 -19.71
N LEU A 12 18.75 9.51 -19.91
CA LEU A 12 18.94 10.83 -19.33
C LEU A 12 18.34 10.84 -17.92
N PHE A 13 19.19 10.88 -16.90
CA PHE A 13 18.79 11.15 -15.52
C PHE A 13 18.63 12.66 -15.34
N SER A 14 17.39 13.16 -15.28
CA SER A 14 17.13 14.47 -14.67
C SER A 14 16.88 14.25 -13.17
N LEU A 15 17.80 14.76 -12.34
CA LEU A 15 17.68 14.73 -10.89
C LEU A 15 16.59 15.72 -10.46
N VAL A 16 15.45 15.21 -10.00
CA VAL A 16 14.42 15.99 -9.30
C VAL A 16 14.09 15.22 -8.01
N PHE A 17 14.30 15.83 -6.85
CA PHE A 17 13.95 15.24 -5.55
C PHE A 17 12.45 15.32 -5.32
N VAL A 18 11.72 14.29 -5.77
CA VAL A 18 10.40 13.87 -5.28
C VAL A 18 10.29 12.38 -5.59
N SER A 19 10.24 11.53 -4.56
CA SER A 19 10.27 10.08 -4.72
C SER A 19 8.90 9.56 -5.19
N SER A 20 8.64 9.65 -6.48
CA SER A 20 7.56 8.91 -7.16
C SER A 20 8.15 7.66 -7.82
N LEU A 21 7.63 6.48 -7.50
CA LEU A 21 8.01 5.23 -8.19
C LEU A 21 6.88 4.83 -9.15
N GLY A 22 7.19 4.79 -10.45
CA GLY A 22 6.26 4.35 -11.49
C GLY A 22 6.73 3.05 -12.15
N PHE A 23 5.83 2.09 -12.31
CA PHE A 23 6.09 0.85 -13.04
C PHE A 23 5.32 0.88 -14.37
N ASN A 24 6.03 0.63 -15.47
CA ASN A 24 5.40 0.42 -16.78
C ASN A 24 5.31 -1.08 -17.05
N PHE A 25 4.11 -1.63 -17.01
CA PHE A 25 3.87 -2.97 -17.52
C PHE A 25 3.71 -2.89 -19.03
N LEU A 26 4.49 -3.67 -19.77
CA LEU A 26 4.25 -3.83 -21.20
C LEU A 26 2.83 -4.40 -21.35
N SER A 27 2.04 -3.83 -22.26
CA SER A 27 0.74 -4.39 -22.62
C SER A 27 0.92 -5.89 -22.88
N PRO A 28 0.05 -6.76 -22.34
CA PRO A 28 0.17 -8.19 -22.56
C PRO A 28 0.37 -8.49 -24.04
N SER A 29 1.43 -9.22 -24.39
CA SER A 29 1.45 -9.91 -25.67
C SER A 29 0.22 -10.81 -25.67
N SER A 30 -0.67 -10.61 -26.65
CA SER A 30 -1.86 -11.42 -26.93
C SER A 30 -1.74 -12.84 -26.37
N GLU A 31 -2.55 -13.14 -25.34
CA GLU A 31 -2.70 -14.39 -24.57
C GLU A 31 -2.39 -14.25 -23.06
N ILE A 32 -3.22 -13.48 -22.35
CA ILE A 32 -3.45 -13.73 -20.92
C ILE A 32 -4.80 -14.45 -20.81
N ASN A 33 -4.76 -15.76 -20.53
CA ASN A 33 -5.93 -16.63 -20.35
C ASN A 33 -6.34 -16.74 -18.86
N THR A 34 -6.02 -15.73 -18.04
CA THR A 34 -6.35 -15.70 -16.61
C THR A 34 -7.22 -14.50 -16.29
N ASN A 35 -8.31 -14.70 -15.55
CA ASN A 35 -9.23 -13.62 -15.14
C ASN A 35 -8.61 -12.66 -14.10
N ASN A 36 -7.47 -13.02 -13.52
CA ASN A 36 -6.70 -12.25 -12.57
C ASN A 36 -5.21 -12.58 -12.69
N THR A 37 -4.36 -11.60 -12.42
CA THR A 37 -2.91 -11.77 -12.27
C THR A 37 -2.48 -10.96 -11.07
N GLU A 38 -1.84 -11.62 -10.11
CA GLU A 38 -1.22 -10.96 -8.96
C GLU A 38 0.22 -10.59 -9.32
N VAL A 39 0.59 -9.33 -9.08
CA VAL A 39 1.96 -8.85 -9.25
C VAL A 39 2.49 -8.42 -7.90
N THR A 40 3.52 -9.11 -7.41
CA THR A 40 4.20 -8.74 -6.17
C THR A 40 5.30 -7.72 -6.45
N LEU A 41 5.20 -6.56 -5.82
CA LEU A 41 6.21 -5.50 -5.87
C LEU A 41 6.99 -5.49 -4.56
N ASN A 42 8.31 -5.66 -4.63
CA ASN A 42 9.20 -5.58 -3.48
C ASN A 42 9.94 -4.24 -3.52
N PHE A 43 9.70 -3.40 -2.53
CA PHE A 43 10.37 -2.13 -2.36
C PHE A 43 11.52 -2.29 -1.37
N PHE A 44 12.74 -1.93 -1.81
CA PHE A 44 13.91 -1.92 -0.93
C PHE A 44 14.36 -0.47 -0.73
N ASN A 45 14.65 -0.08 0.51
CA ASN A 45 15.14 1.25 0.89
C ASN A 45 14.24 2.44 0.50
N VAL A 46 12.95 2.21 0.31
CA VAL A 46 11.99 3.31 0.13
C VAL A 46 11.70 3.90 1.51
N THR A 47 12.13 5.14 1.72
CA THR A 47 11.79 5.92 2.91
C THR A 47 10.89 7.07 2.44
N ASN A 48 9.74 7.25 3.10
CA ASN A 48 8.77 8.30 2.77
C ASN A 48 8.17 8.19 1.35
N LEU A 49 7.54 7.04 1.03
CA LEU A 49 6.76 6.90 -0.20
C LEU A 49 5.62 7.92 -0.20
N PHE A 50 5.63 8.86 -1.14
CA PHE A 50 4.56 9.86 -1.25
C PHE A 50 3.43 9.30 -2.11
N ASP A 51 3.74 8.90 -3.34
CA ASP A 51 2.75 8.35 -4.27
C ASP A 51 3.22 7.02 -4.88
N LEU A 52 2.32 6.05 -4.95
CA LEU A 52 2.44 4.83 -5.75
C LEU A 52 1.36 4.86 -6.84
N VAL A 53 1.81 4.95 -8.08
CA VAL A 53 0.90 5.02 -9.24
C VAL A 53 1.18 3.83 -10.16
N PHE A 54 0.11 3.13 -10.50
CA PHE A 54 0.11 2.11 -11.54
C PHE A 54 -0.38 2.72 -12.85
N SER A 55 0.50 2.75 -13.85
CA SER A 55 0.16 3.25 -15.19
C SER A 55 -0.17 2.10 -16.12
N TRP A 56 -1.37 2.13 -16.71
CA TRP A 56 -1.83 1.14 -17.69
C TRP A 56 -2.48 1.84 -18.89
N ASP A 57 -1.91 1.62 -20.08
CA ASP A 57 -2.41 2.15 -21.36
C ASP A 57 -2.84 3.63 -21.31
N LYS A 58 -1.94 4.49 -20.83
CA LYS A 58 -2.12 5.95 -20.64
C LYS A 58 -3.08 6.37 -19.52
N ALA A 59 -3.73 5.44 -18.83
CA ALA A 59 -4.45 5.72 -17.59
C ALA A 59 -3.52 5.52 -16.38
N ASN A 60 -3.68 6.37 -15.38
CA ASN A 60 -2.97 6.28 -14.11
C ASN A 60 -3.95 5.90 -13.00
N TYR A 61 -3.57 4.93 -12.19
CA TYR A 61 -4.31 4.46 -11.03
C TYR A 61 -3.46 4.68 -9.78
N SER A 62 -3.85 5.63 -8.93
CA SER A 62 -3.20 5.82 -7.63
C SER A 62 -3.55 4.64 -6.72
N ILE A 63 -2.52 3.96 -6.22
CA ILE A 63 -2.63 2.88 -5.22
C ILE A 63 -2.36 3.45 -3.82
N TYR A 64 -1.45 4.43 -3.73
CA TYR A 64 -1.11 5.14 -2.50
C TYR A 64 -0.91 6.61 -2.88
N ASP A 65 -1.66 7.53 -2.29
CA ASP A 65 -1.52 8.97 -2.50
C ASP A 65 -2.06 9.76 -1.29
N GLY A 66 -2.26 11.07 -1.45
CA GLY A 66 -2.76 11.94 -0.39
C GLY A 66 -4.22 11.75 -0.02
N SER A 67 -4.99 10.97 -0.78
CA SER A 67 -6.38 10.65 -0.43
C SER A 67 -6.51 9.49 0.54
N LEU A 68 -5.46 8.67 0.69
CA LEU A 68 -5.42 7.58 1.67
C LEU A 68 -5.07 8.14 3.05
N ILE A 69 -6.09 8.38 3.87
CA ILE A 69 -5.94 8.96 5.21
C ILE A 69 -5.58 7.90 6.27
N LEU A 70 -5.93 6.63 6.03
CA LEU A 70 -5.73 5.55 6.99
C LEU A 70 -5.40 4.24 6.27
N MET A 71 -4.30 3.60 6.65
CA MET A 71 -3.92 2.28 6.16
C MET A 71 -3.34 1.43 7.30
N MET A 72 -4.12 0.47 7.79
CA MET A 72 -3.68 -0.48 8.83
C MET A 72 -3.64 -1.88 8.24
N ASP A 73 -2.46 -2.51 8.27
CA ASP A 73 -2.26 -3.86 7.74
C ASP A 73 -2.50 -4.97 8.79
N PHE A 74 -2.54 -4.59 10.08
CA PHE A 74 -2.83 -5.45 11.22
C PHE A 74 -1.89 -6.65 11.37
N ASN A 75 -0.61 -6.48 10.98
CA ASN A 75 0.36 -7.57 10.94
C ASN A 75 1.15 -7.80 12.24
N ASN A 76 1.06 -6.90 13.21
CA ASN A 76 1.91 -6.89 14.41
C ASN A 76 3.41 -6.94 14.05
N ASN A 77 3.79 -6.12 13.06
CA ASN A 77 5.14 -6.03 12.56
C ASN A 77 5.98 -5.02 13.36
N SER A 78 6.83 -5.54 14.25
CA SER A 78 7.70 -4.72 15.10
C SER A 78 8.67 -3.82 14.33
N ASN A 79 9.03 -4.16 13.08
CA ASN A 79 9.87 -3.30 12.24
C ASN A 79 9.17 -2.00 11.80
N LEU A 80 7.83 -1.99 11.83
CA LEU A 80 7.01 -0.82 11.52
C LEU A 80 6.56 -0.08 12.79
N GLY A 81 6.94 -0.56 13.98
CA GLY A 81 6.57 0.02 15.27
C GLY A 81 5.28 -0.54 15.87
N GLU A 82 4.68 -1.55 15.25
CA GLU A 82 3.51 -2.24 15.81
C GLU A 82 3.88 -3.10 17.03
N ASN A 83 2.91 -3.30 17.91
CA ASN A 83 2.97 -4.22 19.03
C ASN A 83 1.56 -4.58 19.51
N ASP A 84 1.45 -5.39 20.56
CA ASP A 84 0.17 -5.84 21.12
C ASP A 84 -0.76 -4.70 21.58
N SER A 85 -0.26 -3.46 21.73
CA SER A 85 -1.04 -2.28 22.11
C SER A 85 -1.15 -1.22 21.01
N VAL A 86 -0.40 -1.32 19.92
CA VAL A 86 -0.32 -0.29 18.86
C VAL A 86 -0.40 -0.92 17.49
N VAL A 87 -1.40 -0.48 16.71
CA VAL A 87 -1.52 -0.71 15.27
C VAL A 87 -1.04 0.54 14.55
N VAL A 88 -0.12 0.41 13.62
CA VAL A 88 0.49 1.57 12.96
C VAL A 88 -0.31 1.93 11.71
N ASP A 89 -0.57 3.22 11.55
CA ASP A 89 -1.08 3.77 10.29
C ASP A 89 0.09 3.97 9.32
N LEU A 90 0.04 3.23 8.21
CA LEU A 90 1.02 3.26 7.14
C LEU A 90 0.72 4.32 6.08
N SER A 91 -0.36 5.08 6.27
CA SER A 91 -0.60 6.30 5.49
C SER A 91 0.44 7.38 5.83
N ARG A 92 0.41 8.48 5.08
CA ARG A 92 1.27 9.65 5.36
C ARG A 92 0.84 10.45 6.59
N TYR A 93 -0.32 10.14 7.19
CA TYR A 93 -0.93 10.94 8.26
C TYR A 93 -0.60 10.44 9.67
N GLY A 94 -0.29 9.15 9.83
CA GLY A 94 0.22 8.61 11.09
C GLY A 94 -0.83 8.49 12.21
N HIS A 95 -2.08 8.23 11.84
CA HIS A 95 -3.21 8.03 12.77
C HIS A 95 -3.19 6.64 13.41
N ASN A 96 -2.11 6.33 14.15
CA ASN A 96 -1.94 5.03 14.80
C ASN A 96 -3.11 4.68 15.73
N GLY A 97 -3.49 3.41 15.71
CA GLY A 97 -4.54 2.84 16.54
C GLY A 97 -4.02 2.30 17.86
N SER A 98 -4.75 2.52 18.94
CA SER A 98 -4.53 1.88 20.25
C SER A 98 -5.46 0.68 20.41
N VAL A 99 -4.91 -0.47 20.77
CA VAL A 99 -5.69 -1.68 21.04
C VAL A 99 -6.46 -1.52 22.35
N LEU A 100 -7.77 -1.74 22.32
CA LEU A 100 -8.67 -1.62 23.48
C LEU A 100 -9.30 -2.96 23.86
N GLY A 101 -9.61 -3.10 25.16
CA GLY A 101 -10.44 -4.18 25.69
C GLY A 101 -9.80 -5.56 25.68
N GLY A 102 -8.58 -5.72 25.15
CA GLY A 102 -7.94 -7.03 24.98
C GLY A 102 -8.06 -7.61 23.57
N ALA A 103 -8.49 -6.81 22.58
CA ALA A 103 -8.51 -7.20 21.17
C ALA A 103 -7.19 -7.90 20.81
N SER A 104 -7.29 -9.12 20.29
CA SER A 104 -6.14 -10.03 20.20
C SER A 104 -5.70 -10.19 18.76
N TYR A 105 -4.39 -10.03 18.52
CA TYR A 105 -3.77 -10.35 17.24
C TYR A 105 -3.90 -11.86 16.94
N VAL A 106 -4.20 -12.17 15.68
CA VAL A 106 -4.17 -13.53 15.14
C VAL A 106 -3.38 -13.54 13.84
N SER A 107 -2.51 -14.54 13.68
CA SER A 107 -1.63 -14.65 12.49
C SER A 107 -2.30 -15.30 11.27
N SER A 108 -3.62 -15.51 11.32
CA SER A 108 -4.40 -16.23 10.31
C SER A 108 -5.40 -15.31 9.61
N GLY A 109 -5.01 -14.07 9.34
CA GLY A 109 -5.77 -13.11 8.55
C GLY A 109 -5.78 -13.45 7.06
N LYS A 110 -6.46 -12.62 6.26
CA LYS A 110 -6.52 -12.80 4.80
C LYS A 110 -5.15 -12.67 4.16
N TYR A 111 -4.36 -11.68 4.58
CA TYR A 111 -2.99 -11.42 4.14
C TYR A 111 -2.10 -11.18 5.35
N GLY A 112 -1.64 -12.25 5.99
CA GLY A 112 -0.84 -12.18 7.22
C GLY A 112 -1.72 -12.13 8.46
N GLY A 113 -1.66 -11.01 9.19
CA GLY A 113 -2.33 -10.80 10.47
C GLY A 113 -3.78 -10.33 10.38
N ALA A 114 -4.45 -10.35 11.53
CA ALA A 114 -5.74 -9.71 11.77
C ALA A 114 -5.93 -9.51 13.28
N TYR A 115 -6.96 -8.75 13.67
CA TYR A 115 -7.43 -8.69 15.05
C TYR A 115 -8.76 -9.42 15.21
N ASN A 116 -8.88 -10.16 16.30
CA ASN A 116 -10.14 -10.73 16.77
C ASN A 116 -10.73 -9.81 17.83
N PHE A 117 -12.02 -9.50 17.70
CA PHE A 117 -12.74 -8.59 18.58
C PHE A 117 -13.91 -9.31 19.27
N SER A 118 -14.04 -9.03 20.56
CA SER A 118 -15.14 -9.42 21.43
C SER A 118 -15.92 -8.20 21.91
N GLU A 119 -16.92 -8.41 22.76
CA GLU A 119 -17.69 -7.31 23.35
C GLU A 119 -16.78 -6.36 24.15
N GLY A 120 -16.81 -5.07 23.81
CA GLY A 120 -16.01 -4.03 24.46
C GLY A 120 -14.57 -3.89 23.94
N GLU A 121 -14.20 -4.65 22.90
CA GLU A 121 -12.88 -4.61 22.28
C GLU A 121 -12.88 -3.76 21.00
N GLY A 122 -11.72 -3.24 20.61
CA GLY A 122 -11.59 -2.46 19.38
C GLY A 122 -10.19 -1.89 19.16
N ILE A 123 -10.01 -1.25 18.01
CA ILE A 123 -8.86 -0.39 17.74
C ILE A 123 -9.35 1.05 17.77
N ASN A 124 -8.82 1.83 18.70
CA ASN A 124 -9.20 3.22 18.86
C ASN A 124 -8.23 4.14 18.13
N ILE A 125 -8.77 4.98 17.27
CA ILE A 125 -8.05 6.02 16.54
C ILE A 125 -8.52 7.36 17.09
N SER A 126 -7.58 8.24 17.40
CA SER A 126 -7.91 9.57 17.93
C SER A 126 -8.62 10.41 16.87
N ALA A 127 -9.59 11.22 17.29
CA ALA A 127 -10.24 12.15 16.38
C ALA A 127 -9.21 13.14 15.79
N SER A 128 -9.34 13.43 14.49
CA SER A 128 -8.51 14.35 13.73
C SER A 128 -9.37 15.09 12.70
N GLU A 129 -8.97 16.31 12.34
CA GLU A 129 -9.56 17.06 11.22
C GLU A 129 -9.35 16.34 9.88
N ASP A 130 -8.35 15.46 9.77
CA ASP A 130 -8.14 14.67 8.55
C ASP A 130 -9.32 13.73 8.26
N PHE A 131 -10.11 13.36 9.28
CA PHE A 131 -11.32 12.55 9.12
C PHE A 131 -12.58 13.37 8.82
N ASN A 132 -12.47 14.70 8.75
CA ASN A 132 -13.58 15.59 8.43
C ASN A 132 -13.76 15.68 6.90
N VAL A 133 -14.31 14.61 6.33
CA VAL A 133 -14.48 14.43 4.88
C VAL A 133 -15.95 14.24 4.51
N ASP A 134 -16.38 14.85 3.41
CA ASP A 134 -17.76 14.75 2.91
C ASP A 134 -18.03 13.43 2.20
N GLU A 135 -17.04 12.93 1.46
CA GLU A 135 -17.12 11.69 0.69
C GLU A 135 -15.88 10.83 0.97
N PHE A 136 -16.10 9.54 1.27
CA PHE A 136 -15.00 8.63 1.59
C PHE A 136 -15.34 7.19 1.22
N THR A 137 -14.31 6.35 1.20
CA THR A 137 -14.43 4.90 1.05
C THR A 137 -13.69 4.22 2.18
N ILE A 138 -14.33 3.21 2.79
CA ILE A 138 -13.68 2.28 3.72
C ILE A 138 -13.73 0.90 3.08
N SER A 139 -12.59 0.21 3.07
CA SER A 139 -12.48 -1.17 2.64
C SER A 139 -11.75 -1.98 3.69
N MET A 140 -12.23 -3.20 3.97
CA MET A 140 -11.62 -4.09 4.95
C MET A 140 -11.98 -5.56 4.69
N TRP A 141 -11.14 -6.47 5.18
CA TRP A 141 -11.44 -7.90 5.22
C TRP A 141 -12.04 -8.26 6.58
N ILE A 142 -13.19 -8.93 6.58
CA ILE A 142 -13.88 -9.42 7.78
C ILE A 142 -14.16 -10.90 7.61
N LYS A 143 -14.12 -11.66 8.71
CA LYS A 143 -14.43 -13.07 8.78
C LYS A 143 -15.57 -13.34 9.75
#